data_AF-A0A3D1V1Q8-F1
#
_entry.id   AF-A0A3D1V1Q8-F1
#
_cell.length_a   1.000
_cell.length_b   1.000
_cell.length_c   1.000
_cell.angle_alpha   90.00
_cell.angle_beta   90.00
_cell.angle_gamma   90.00
#
_symmetry.space_group_name_H-M   'P 1'
#
loop_
_entity.id
_entity.type
_entity.pdbx_description
1 polymer ?
#
loop_
_entity_poly.entity_id
_entity_poly.type
_entity_poly.pdbx_seq_one_letter_code
_entity_poly.pdbx_strand_id
1 'polypeptide(L)'
;MRQTALWRYPWDYNVNVNNLSVGWSSDPNDVPDIMTHFSKEGILKFRILEEFCWLENSYYNMKKYSFQDNRSKDSCRVLCLENIDGSHRFIVQNGNHRIAALSCLGKKSIKAEITRVVKIKDLKKWSGVTTNAFSFSEAQMIFNAYFQDKFHDRTTSEPAKIIEDI
;
A
#
# COMPACT_ATOMS: atom_id res chain seq x y z
N MET A 1 8.73 13.36 -18.00
CA MET A 1 7.69 12.75 -17.14
C MET A 1 8.11 12.99 -15.70
N ARG A 2 7.26 13.55 -14.83
CA ARG A 2 7.63 13.76 -13.42
C ARG A 2 7.69 12.39 -12.73
N GLN A 3 8.74 12.12 -11.96
CA GLN A 3 8.81 10.91 -11.14
C GLN A 3 7.93 11.10 -9.91
N THR A 4 6.97 10.19 -9.73
CA THR A 4 6.06 10.16 -8.58
C THR A 4 6.20 8.79 -7.90
N ALA A 5 6.11 8.77 -6.58
CA ALA A 5 6.04 7.55 -5.81
C ALA A 5 4.88 6.63 -6.18
N LEU A 6 5.16 5.34 -6.34
CA LEU A 6 4.16 4.32 -6.70
C LEU A 6 3.05 4.20 -5.64
N TRP A 7 3.33 4.60 -4.39
CA TRP A 7 2.36 4.63 -3.28
C TRP A 7 1.66 5.98 -3.10
N ARG A 8 1.89 6.98 -3.98
CA ARG A 8 1.14 8.23 -3.95
C ARG A 8 -0.12 8.10 -4.77
N TYR A 9 -1.24 8.42 -4.14
CA TYR A 9 -2.52 8.35 -4.82
C TYR A 9 -3.05 9.72 -5.22
N PRO A 10 -3.71 9.83 -6.38
CA PRO A 10 -4.36 11.07 -6.82
C PRO A 10 -5.39 11.61 -5.82
N TRP A 11 -5.96 10.73 -5.00
CA TRP A 11 -7.00 11.05 -4.02
C TRP A 11 -6.48 11.41 -2.62
N ASP A 12 -5.18 11.42 -2.36
CA ASP A 12 -4.65 11.73 -1.02
C ASP A 12 -4.76 13.22 -0.71
N TYR A 13 -5.19 13.56 0.51
CA TYR A 13 -5.36 14.98 0.89
C TYR A 13 -4.02 15.72 1.04
N ASN A 14 -2.96 15.01 1.40
CA ASN A 14 -1.64 15.57 1.74
C ASN A 14 -0.64 15.44 0.59
N VAL A 15 -1.09 15.45 -0.68
CA VAL A 15 -0.16 15.42 -1.81
C VAL A 15 0.65 16.73 -1.80
N ASN A 16 1.88 16.65 -1.28
CA ASN A 16 2.82 17.75 -1.39
C ASN A 16 3.28 17.84 -2.85
N VAL A 17 2.67 18.74 -3.60
CA VAL A 17 2.95 18.99 -5.02
C VAL A 17 4.36 19.50 -5.28
N ASN A 18 5.01 20.09 -4.26
CA ASN A 18 6.36 20.64 -4.34
C ASN A 18 7.43 19.57 -4.10
N ASN A 19 7.06 18.39 -3.59
CA ASN A 19 7.98 17.29 -3.37
C ASN A 19 7.28 15.97 -3.71
N LEU A 20 7.26 15.62 -5.00
CA LEU A 20 6.67 14.36 -5.50
C LEU A 20 7.55 13.13 -5.21
N SER A 21 8.80 13.36 -4.81
CA SER A 21 9.81 12.34 -4.47
C SER A 21 9.78 11.89 -3.00
N VAL A 22 8.89 12.41 -2.13
CA VAL A 22 8.85 11.94 -0.72
C VAL A 22 8.67 10.42 -0.67
N GLY A 23 9.64 9.76 -0.03
CA GLY A 23 9.82 8.32 0.14
C GLY A 23 10.53 7.60 -1.02
N TRP A 24 10.83 8.29 -2.13
CA TRP A 24 11.96 7.91 -2.99
C TRP A 24 13.23 8.42 -2.33
N SER A 25 14.02 7.51 -1.78
CA SER A 25 15.36 7.83 -1.27
C SER A 25 16.37 6.91 -1.93
N SER A 26 17.38 7.50 -2.57
CA SER A 26 18.50 6.72 -3.09
C SER A 26 19.41 6.21 -1.97
N ASP A 27 19.26 6.72 -0.76
CA ASP A 27 19.98 6.21 0.41
C ASP A 27 19.25 4.98 0.96
N PRO A 28 19.87 3.78 0.94
CA PRO A 28 19.26 2.57 1.48
C PRO A 28 19.02 2.62 2.99
N ASN A 29 19.52 3.62 3.72
CA ASN A 29 19.25 3.84 5.14
C ASN A 29 17.96 4.62 5.41
N ASP A 30 17.49 5.39 4.44
CA ASP A 30 16.31 6.27 4.55
C ASP A 30 15.07 5.58 3.95
N VAL A 31 14.71 4.48 4.60
CA VAL A 31 13.61 3.59 4.21
C VAL A 31 12.40 3.88 5.11
N PRO A 32 11.36 4.58 4.62
CA PRO A 32 10.14 4.78 5.40
C PRO A 32 9.32 3.49 5.57
N ASP A 33 9.31 2.64 4.54
CA ASP A 33 8.68 1.33 4.48
C ASP A 33 9.34 0.59 3.31
N ILE A 34 9.75 -0.66 3.50
CA ILE A 34 10.52 -1.44 2.52
C ILE A 34 9.70 -1.84 1.29
N MET A 35 8.40 -2.07 1.44
CA MET A 35 7.48 -2.38 0.33
C MET A 35 7.28 -1.15 -0.56
N THR A 36 7.43 0.03 0.04
CA THR A 36 7.27 1.32 -0.64
C THR A 36 8.59 2.09 -0.69
N HIS A 37 9.75 1.43 -0.71
CA HIS A 37 11.03 2.09 -0.87
C HIS A 37 11.59 1.80 -2.26
N PHE A 38 12.22 2.81 -2.84
CA PHE A 38 12.99 2.66 -4.07
C PHE A 38 14.40 3.18 -3.84
N SER A 39 15.38 2.28 -3.93
CA SER A 39 16.80 2.61 -4.01
C SER A 39 17.43 1.86 -5.17
N LYS A 40 18.22 2.58 -5.97
CA LYS A 40 19.00 1.98 -7.06
C LYS A 40 20.13 1.11 -6.52
N GLU A 41 20.62 1.41 -5.32
CA GLU A 41 21.72 0.68 -4.71
C GLU A 41 21.28 -0.66 -4.14
N GLY A 42 19.98 -0.80 -3.86
CA GLY A 42 19.38 -2.01 -3.34
C GLY A 42 18.65 -1.79 -2.01
N ILE A 43 18.31 -2.90 -1.38
CA ILE A 43 17.58 -2.95 -0.11
C ILE A 43 18.45 -3.63 0.94
N LEU A 44 18.54 -3.04 2.15
CA LEU A 44 19.28 -3.62 3.27
C LEU A 44 18.64 -4.93 3.72
N LYS A 45 19.46 -5.99 3.84
CA LYS A 45 19.01 -7.33 4.23
C LYS A 45 18.26 -7.34 5.55
N PHE A 46 18.72 -6.60 6.56
CA PHE A 46 18.06 -6.58 7.87
C PHE A 46 16.63 -6.03 7.80
N ARG A 47 16.31 -5.13 6.86
CA ARG A 47 14.94 -4.62 6.66
C ARG A 47 14.01 -5.68 6.09
N ILE A 48 14.52 -6.52 5.18
CA ILE A 48 13.80 -7.69 4.68
C ILE A 48 13.52 -8.65 5.83
N LEU A 49 14.54 -8.94 6.66
CA LEU A 49 14.41 -9.83 7.81
C LEU A 49 13.44 -9.29 8.87
N GLU A 50 13.40 -7.97 9.07
CA GLU A 50 12.48 -7.30 9.99
C GLU A 50 11.01 -7.52 9.57
N GLU A 51 10.68 -7.34 8.28
CA GLU A 51 9.34 -7.65 7.75
C GLU A 51 8.95 -9.12 7.91
N PHE A 52 9.89 -10.04 7.63
CA PHE A 52 9.64 -11.46 7.83
C PHE A 52 9.37 -11.77 9.30
N CYS A 53 10.15 -11.21 10.22
CA CYS A 53 9.96 -11.38 11.66
C CYS A 53 8.57 -10.86 12.10
N TRP A 54 8.14 -9.70 11.60
CA TRP A 54 6.80 -9.16 11.91
C TRP A 54 5.67 -10.06 11.37
N LEU A 55 5.84 -10.61 10.17
CA LEU A 55 4.88 -11.54 9.58
C LEU A 55 4.81 -12.87 10.35
N GLU A 56 5.95 -13.47 10.69
CA GLU A 56 6.03 -14.70 11.48
C GLU A 56 5.44 -14.52 12.86
N ASN A 57 5.80 -13.44 13.55
CA ASN A 57 5.24 -13.10 14.86
C ASN A 57 3.72 -12.94 14.77
N SER A 58 3.21 -12.26 13.74
CA SER A 58 1.77 -12.14 13.51
C SER A 58 1.10 -13.51 13.34
N TYR A 59 1.70 -14.40 12.54
CA TYR A 59 1.20 -15.76 12.32
C TYR A 59 1.18 -16.58 13.62
N TYR A 60 2.31 -16.68 14.33
CA TYR A 60 2.39 -17.52 15.53
C TYR A 60 1.50 -16.99 16.66
N ASN A 61 1.42 -15.68 16.85
CA ASN A 61 0.53 -15.09 17.84
C ASN A 61 -0.94 -15.37 17.52
N MET A 62 -1.37 -15.22 16.27
CA MET A 62 -2.75 -15.52 15.88
C MET A 62 -3.08 -17.00 15.93
N LYS A 63 -2.12 -17.87 15.59
CA LYS A 63 -2.28 -19.31 15.73
C LYS A 63 -2.46 -19.72 17.19
N LYS A 64 -1.72 -19.10 18.11
CA LYS A 64 -1.74 -19.43 19.54
C LYS A 64 -2.93 -18.82 20.29
N TYR A 65 -3.24 -17.55 20.04
CA TYR A 65 -4.22 -16.79 20.84
C TYR A 65 -5.52 -16.50 20.10
N SER A 66 -5.66 -16.96 18.85
CA SER A 66 -6.67 -16.51 17.90
C SER A 66 -6.59 -15.00 17.61
N PHE A 67 -7.21 -14.58 16.51
CA PHE A 67 -7.32 -13.17 16.20
C PHE A 67 -8.42 -12.51 17.04
N GLN A 68 -8.05 -11.47 17.76
CA GLN A 68 -8.96 -10.66 18.56
C GLN A 68 -9.12 -9.29 17.90
N ASP A 69 -10.30 -9.01 17.35
CA ASP A 69 -10.63 -7.73 16.69
C ASP A 69 -10.92 -6.66 17.75
N ASN A 70 -9.85 -6.20 18.41
CA ASN A 70 -9.94 -5.20 19.45
C ASN A 70 -9.98 -3.82 18.78
N ARG A 71 -11.20 -3.28 18.60
CA ARG A 71 -11.52 -2.03 17.87
C ARG A 71 -10.79 -0.75 18.33
N SER A 72 -9.86 -0.81 19.28
CA SER A 72 -9.42 0.35 20.05
C SER A 72 -8.00 0.85 19.77
N LYS A 73 -7.32 0.39 18.71
CA LYS A 73 -6.12 1.03 18.09
C LYS A 73 -5.48 0.17 17.00
N ASP A 74 -5.81 -1.12 16.99
CA ASP A 74 -5.12 -2.12 16.18
C ASP A 74 -6.08 -2.85 15.23
N SER A 75 -7.01 -2.12 14.60
CA SER A 75 -7.95 -2.65 13.61
C SER A 75 -7.27 -2.81 12.24
N CYS A 76 -7.74 -3.75 11.42
CA CYS A 76 -7.41 -3.74 9.98
C CYS A 76 -8.14 -2.56 9.36
N ARG A 77 -7.43 -1.70 8.64
CA ARG A 77 -8.01 -0.48 8.04
C ARG A 77 -7.86 -0.52 6.54
N VAL A 78 -8.93 -0.16 5.84
CA VAL A 78 -8.97 -0.15 4.39
C VAL A 78 -9.53 1.16 3.86
N LEU A 79 -8.97 1.60 2.75
CA LEU A 79 -9.57 2.60 1.88
C LEU A 79 -10.47 1.88 0.88
N CYS A 80 -11.73 2.32 0.75
CA CYS A 80 -12.66 1.78 -0.23
C CYS A 80 -12.59 2.60 -1.52
N LEU A 81 -12.39 1.94 -2.66
CA LEU A 81 -12.55 2.52 -3.99
C LEU A 81 -13.92 2.09 -4.54
N GLU A 82 -14.71 3.05 -5.01
CA GLU A 82 -16.04 2.82 -5.60
C GLU A 82 -16.05 3.26 -7.07
N ASN A 83 -16.30 2.31 -7.96
CA ASN A 83 -16.41 2.53 -9.40
C ASN A 83 -17.82 3.01 -9.79
N ILE A 84 -18.00 3.42 -11.05
CA ILE A 84 -19.25 3.97 -11.56
C ILE A 84 -20.38 2.94 -11.60
N ASP A 85 -20.04 1.66 -11.76
CA ASP A 85 -20.97 0.52 -11.77
C ASP A 85 -21.35 0.05 -10.35
N GLY A 86 -20.85 0.72 -9.31
CA GLY A 86 -21.08 0.36 -7.91
C GLY A 86 -20.17 -0.75 -7.40
N SER A 87 -19.23 -1.27 -8.20
CA SER A 87 -18.24 -2.24 -7.72
C SER A 87 -17.21 -1.60 -6.79
N HIS A 88 -16.71 -2.40 -5.84
CA HIS A 88 -15.74 -1.96 -4.85
C HIS A 88 -14.39 -2.68 -4.94
N ARG A 89 -13.34 -1.94 -4.59
CA ARG A 89 -12.00 -2.45 -4.31
C ARG A 89 -11.49 -1.84 -3.01
N PHE A 90 -10.55 -2.51 -2.37
CA PHE A 90 -10.04 -2.09 -1.06
C PHE A 90 -8.52 -2.02 -1.10
N ILE A 91 -7.97 -0.91 -0.62
CA ILE A 91 -6.53 -0.75 -0.40
C ILE A 91 -6.30 -0.86 1.10
N VAL A 92 -5.43 -1.78 1.52
CA VAL A 92 -5.08 -1.92 2.94
C VAL A 92 -4.20 -0.75 3.35
N GLN A 93 -4.62 -0.05 4.40
CA GLN A 93 -3.87 1.06 5.01
C GLN A 93 -3.25 0.69 6.35
N ASN A 94 -3.79 -0.32 7.02
CA ASN A 94 -3.23 -0.87 8.25
C ASN A 94 -3.57 -2.35 8.39
N GLY A 95 -2.65 -3.13 8.95
CA GLY A 95 -2.83 -4.54 9.25
C GLY A 95 -2.37 -5.50 8.15
N ASN A 96 -1.49 -5.09 7.23
CA ASN A 96 -0.97 -5.95 6.15
C ASN A 96 -0.49 -7.33 6.67
N HIS A 97 0.38 -7.37 7.69
CA HIS A 97 0.86 -8.62 8.28
C HIS A 97 -0.27 -9.46 8.89
N ARG A 98 -1.26 -8.81 9.48
CA ARG A 98 -2.42 -9.47 10.10
C ARG A 98 -3.30 -10.14 9.06
N ILE A 99 -3.58 -9.44 7.96
CA ILE A 99 -4.36 -9.98 6.84
C ILE A 99 -3.61 -11.16 6.22
N ALA A 100 -2.30 -11.04 6.00
CA ALA A 100 -1.46 -12.10 5.46
C ALA A 100 -1.45 -13.34 6.38
N ALA A 101 -1.22 -13.15 7.69
CA ALA A 101 -1.26 -14.22 8.68
C ALA A 101 -2.64 -14.93 8.71
N LEU A 102 -3.73 -14.17 8.67
CA LEU A 102 -5.09 -14.72 8.66
C LEU A 102 -5.38 -15.52 7.39
N SER A 103 -4.89 -15.04 6.24
CA SER A 103 -4.97 -15.77 4.97
C SER A 103 -4.25 -17.11 5.06
N CYS A 104 -3.02 -17.14 5.60
CA CYS A 104 -2.26 -18.37 5.84
C CYS A 104 -2.96 -19.33 6.82
N LEU A 105 -3.71 -18.81 7.78
CA LEU A 105 -4.55 -19.59 8.71
C LEU A 105 -5.89 -20.01 8.10
N GLY A 106 -6.10 -19.79 6.79
CA GLY A 106 -7.28 -20.24 6.06
C GLY A 106 -8.52 -19.36 6.24
N LYS A 107 -8.41 -18.19 6.87
CA LYS A 107 -9.54 -17.26 6.99
C LYS A 107 -9.89 -16.68 5.62
N LYS A 108 -11.18 -16.73 5.27
CA LYS A 108 -11.71 -16.22 3.99
C LYS A 108 -12.24 -14.79 4.07
N SER A 109 -12.48 -14.31 5.28
CA SER A 109 -13.03 -12.98 5.51
C SER A 109 -12.58 -12.45 6.86
N ILE A 110 -12.41 -11.13 6.95
CA ILE A 110 -12.08 -10.42 8.18
C ILE A 110 -12.99 -9.19 8.29
N LYS A 111 -13.14 -8.68 9.51
CA LYS A 111 -13.70 -7.34 9.72
C LYS A 111 -12.57 -6.33 9.52
N ALA A 112 -12.87 -5.27 8.79
CA ALA A 112 -11.98 -4.14 8.60
C ALA A 112 -12.77 -2.84 8.70
N GLU A 113 -12.10 -1.80 9.20
CA GLU A 113 -12.62 -0.45 9.28
C GLU A 113 -12.41 0.25 7.92
N ILE A 114 -13.48 0.77 7.34
CA ILE A 114 -13.39 1.63 6.14
C ILE A 114 -13.08 3.05 6.63
N THR A 115 -11.86 3.52 6.37
CA THR A 115 -11.41 4.85 6.80
C THR A 115 -11.96 5.96 5.92
N ARG A 116 -12.12 5.67 4.62
CA ARG A 116 -12.62 6.60 3.61
C ARG A 116 -13.13 5.85 2.37
N VAL A 117 -14.05 6.48 1.65
CA VAL A 117 -14.53 6.03 0.33
C VAL A 117 -14.07 7.01 -0.73
N VAL A 118 -13.35 6.53 -1.74
CA VAL A 118 -12.91 7.28 -2.92
C VAL A 118 -13.76 6.84 -4.10
N LYS A 119 -14.50 7.79 -4.67
CA LYS A 119 -15.43 7.51 -5.76
C LYS A 119 -14.88 8.06 -7.06
N ILE A 120 -14.91 7.25 -8.12
CA ILE A 120 -14.45 7.69 -9.46
C ILE A 120 -15.22 8.91 -9.98
N LYS A 121 -16.50 9.05 -9.60
CA LYS A 121 -17.33 10.22 -9.96
C LYS A 121 -16.79 11.54 -9.42
N ASP A 122 -15.99 11.49 -8.36
CA ASP A 122 -15.38 12.66 -7.73
C ASP A 122 -13.96 12.93 -8.24
N LEU A 123 -13.52 12.29 -9.33
CA LEU A 123 -12.15 12.39 -9.84
C LEU A 123 -11.68 13.83 -10.05
N LYS A 124 -12.54 14.72 -10.58
CA LYS A 124 -12.22 16.14 -10.78
C LYS A 124 -11.96 16.90 -9.47
N LYS A 125 -12.39 16.36 -8.34
CA LYS A 125 -12.27 16.96 -7.00
C LYS A 125 -11.14 16.34 -6.17
N TRP A 126 -10.48 15.30 -6.67
CA TRP A 126 -9.37 14.69 -5.97
C TRP A 126 -8.21 15.68 -5.84
N SER A 127 -7.61 15.74 -4.64
CA SER A 127 -6.58 16.74 -4.31
C SER A 127 -5.42 16.71 -5.31
N GLY A 128 -4.94 15.52 -5.70
CA GLY A 128 -3.88 15.39 -6.69
C GLY A 128 -4.25 15.89 -8.08
N VAL A 129 -5.54 15.89 -8.44
CA VAL A 129 -6.04 16.44 -9.71
C VAL A 129 -6.21 17.95 -9.61
N THR A 130 -6.84 18.46 -8.54
CA THR A 130 -7.09 19.90 -8.36
C THR A 130 -5.80 20.70 -8.18
N THR A 131 -4.76 20.08 -7.64
CA THR A 131 -3.43 20.68 -7.46
C THR A 131 -2.49 20.46 -8.65
N ASN A 132 -2.95 19.82 -9.73
CA ASN A 132 -2.13 19.44 -10.90
C ASN A 132 -0.91 18.56 -10.57
N ALA A 133 -0.95 17.80 -9.47
CA ALA A 133 0.05 16.78 -9.18
C ALA A 133 -0.08 15.57 -10.13
N PHE A 134 -1.31 15.29 -10.57
CA PHE A 134 -1.67 14.28 -11.55
C PHE A 134 -2.59 14.92 -12.58
N SER A 135 -2.40 14.61 -13.86
CA SER A 135 -3.41 14.92 -14.86
C SER A 135 -4.68 14.10 -14.62
N PHE A 136 -5.81 14.57 -15.15
CA PHE A 136 -7.08 13.84 -15.12
C PHE A 136 -6.93 12.40 -15.67
N SER A 137 -6.22 12.26 -16.79
CA SER A 137 -5.99 10.96 -17.44
C SER A 137 -5.12 10.04 -16.58
N GLU A 138 -4.01 10.54 -16.02
CA GLU A 138 -3.15 9.75 -15.14
C GLU A 138 -3.91 9.28 -13.89
N ALA A 139 -4.67 10.18 -13.26
CA ALA A 139 -5.46 9.84 -12.09
C ALA A 139 -6.51 8.76 -12.38
N GLN A 140 -7.15 8.85 -13.55
CA GLN A 140 -8.13 7.86 -14.00
C GLN A 140 -7.47 6.51 -14.29
N MET A 141 -6.29 6.50 -14.94
CA MET A 141 -5.53 5.28 -15.19
C MET A 141 -5.11 4.59 -13.90
N ILE A 142 -4.59 5.34 -12.92
CA ILE A 142 -4.19 4.81 -11.61
C ILE A 142 -5.39 4.18 -10.89
N PHE A 143 -6.54 4.86 -10.87
CA PHE A 143 -7.76 4.32 -10.27
C PHE A 143 -8.20 3.03 -10.97
N ASN A 144 -8.28 3.06 -12.31
CA ASN A 144 -8.76 1.92 -13.10
C ASN A 144 -7.86 0.69 -12.98
N ALA A 145 -6.56 0.87 -12.72
CA ALA A 145 -5.63 -0.24 -12.51
C ALA A 145 -6.10 -1.20 -11.40
N TYR A 146 -6.73 -0.69 -10.33
CA TYR A 146 -7.27 -1.51 -9.23
C TYR A 146 -8.49 -2.36 -9.63
N PHE A 147 -9.18 -1.98 -10.71
CA PHE A 147 -10.37 -2.68 -11.19
C PHE A 147 -10.07 -3.60 -12.37
N GLN A 148 -9.00 -3.33 -13.12
CA GLN A 148 -8.57 -4.10 -14.28
C GLN A 148 -7.83 -5.38 -13.89
N ASP A 149 -6.92 -5.31 -12.92
CA ASP A 149 -6.12 -6.46 -12.52
C ASP A 149 -6.87 -7.28 -11.47
N LYS A 150 -7.18 -8.53 -11.80
CA LYS A 150 -7.96 -9.40 -10.91
C LYS A 150 -7.08 -10.41 -10.17
N PHE A 151 -5.89 -10.74 -10.69
CA PHE A 151 -5.14 -11.92 -10.21
C PHE A 151 -3.62 -11.92 -10.46
N HIS A 152 -3.00 -10.85 -10.96
CA HIS A 152 -1.55 -10.88 -11.20
C HIS A 152 -0.78 -10.13 -10.12
N ASP A 153 0.02 -10.88 -9.37
CA ASP A 153 1.11 -10.31 -8.60
C ASP A 153 2.09 -9.67 -9.61
N ARG A 154 2.20 -8.34 -9.56
CA ARG A 154 3.18 -7.64 -10.41
C ARG A 154 4.57 -7.95 -9.88
N THR A 155 5.31 -8.74 -10.66
CA THR A 155 6.71 -9.08 -10.40
C THR A 155 7.62 -8.35 -11.37
N THR A 156 8.90 -8.22 -11.00
CA THR A 156 9.97 -7.73 -11.89
C THR A 156 10.89 -8.90 -12.20
N SER A 157 11.40 -9.00 -13.44
CA SER A 157 12.40 -10.00 -13.82
C SER A 157 13.76 -9.74 -13.18
N GLU A 158 14.01 -8.47 -12.80
CA GLU A 158 15.21 -8.04 -12.13
C GLU A 158 14.85 -7.67 -10.68
N PRO A 159 15.16 -8.54 -9.68
CA PRO A 159 14.93 -8.20 -8.29
C PRO A 159 15.86 -7.09 -7.84
N ALA A 160 15.45 -6.34 -6.82
CA ALA A 160 16.32 -5.35 -6.19
C ALA A 160 17.58 -6.04 -5.63
N LYS A 161 18.74 -5.40 -5.75
CA LYS A 161 19.99 -5.87 -5.14
C LYS A 161 19.81 -5.95 -3.61
N ILE A 162 20.24 -7.04 -2.99
CA ILE A 162 20.29 -7.16 -1.53
C ILE A 162 21.64 -6.64 -1.06
N ILE A 163 21.62 -5.72 -0.09
CA ILE A 163 22.81 -5.19 0.56
C ILE A 163 22.97 -5.94 1.87
N GLU A 164 24.02 -6.75 1.97
CA GLU A 164 24.22 -7.70 3.08
C GLU A 164 24.47 -7.00 4.41
N ASP A 165 25.33 -5.96 4.46
CA ASP A 165 25.72 -5.26 5.69
C ASP A 165 26.22 -3.82 5.39
N ILE A 166 26.15 -2.94 6.41
CA ILE A 166 26.91 -1.68 6.53
C ILE A 166 27.93 -1.87 7.66
#